data_AF-A0A971VQD1-F1
#
_entry.id   AF-A0A971VQD1-F1
#
_cell.length_a   1.000
_cell.length_b   1.000
_cell.length_c   1.000
_cell.angle_alpha   90.00
_cell.angle_beta   90.00
_cell.angle_gamma   90.00
#
_symmetry.space_group_name_H-M   'P 1'
#
loop_
_entity.id
_entity.type
_entity.pdbx_description
1 polymer ?
#
loop_
_entity_poly.entity_id
_entity_poly.type
_entity_poly.pdbx_seq_one_letter_code
_entity_poly.pdbx_strand_id
1 'polypeptide(L)'
;MAGGLTYTAVDSTSLSTAEIYGKALVELGREHPEVVALTADLAKSTKIGDFMKEFPERFFNVGIAEQNLLGVAAGMAKSGLVPFAS
;
A
#
# COMPACT_ATOMS: atom_id res chain seq x y z
N MET A 1 -6.28 -5.66 -20.97
CA MET A 1 -7.01 -4.82 -20.00
C MET A 1 -6.18 -4.82 -18.74
N ALA A 2 -5.78 -3.66 -18.21
CA ALA A 2 -5.06 -3.58 -16.95
C ALA A 2 -5.92 -4.19 -15.82
N GLY A 3 -5.42 -5.24 -15.18
CA GLY A 3 -6.12 -5.95 -14.11
C GLY A 3 -5.24 -7.03 -13.51
N GLY A 4 -5.23 -7.13 -12.18
CA GLY A 4 -4.31 -7.99 -11.43
C GLY A 4 -2.95 -7.34 -11.17
N LEU A 5 -1.93 -8.16 -10.88
CA LEU A 5 -0.57 -7.69 -10.53
C LEU A 5 0.29 -7.31 -11.74
N THR A 6 -0.24 -7.44 -12.97
CA THR A 6 0.53 -7.22 -14.21
C THR A 6 0.09 -5.93 -14.90
N TYR A 7 1.03 -5.01 -15.09
CA TYR A 7 0.85 -3.75 -15.79
C TYR A 7 1.93 -3.61 -16.87
N THR A 8 1.54 -3.14 -18.05
CA THR A 8 2.43 -3.01 -19.21
C THR A 8 2.88 -1.56 -19.41
N ALA A 9 3.90 -1.36 -20.26
CA ALA A 9 4.34 -0.03 -20.65
C ALA A 9 3.22 0.80 -21.31
N VAL A 10 2.24 0.14 -21.94
CA VAL A 10 1.06 0.82 -22.52
C VAL A 10 0.14 1.33 -21.41
N ASP A 11 -0.01 0.62 -20.30
CA ASP A 11 -0.87 1.07 -19.20
C ASP A 11 -0.29 2.33 -18.52
N SER A 12 1.04 2.46 -18.50
CA SER A 12 1.76 3.62 -17.95
C SER A 12 1.50 4.94 -18.68
N THR A 13 0.91 4.91 -19.89
CA THR A 13 0.50 6.13 -20.60
C THR A 13 -0.84 6.69 -20.11
N SER A 14 -1.60 5.90 -19.33
CA SER A 14 -2.95 6.26 -18.84
C SER A 14 -3.07 6.26 -17.32
N LEU A 15 -2.19 5.55 -16.62
CA LEU A 15 -2.13 5.48 -15.17
C LEU A 15 -0.72 5.88 -14.70
N SER A 16 -0.66 6.68 -13.65
CA SER A 16 0.61 6.95 -12.96
C SER A 16 1.12 5.70 -12.24
N THR A 17 2.42 5.65 -11.97
CA THR A 17 3.05 4.56 -11.20
C THR A 17 2.44 4.43 -9.80
N ALA A 18 2.04 5.55 -9.18
CA ALA A 18 1.36 5.54 -7.90
C ALA A 18 -0.03 4.88 -8.00
N GLU A 19 -0.81 5.17 -9.04
CA GLU A 19 -2.13 4.55 -9.25
C GLU A 19 -2.01 3.05 -9.53
N ILE A 20 -0.99 2.66 -10.28
CA ILE A 20 -0.65 1.25 -10.50
C ILE A 20 -0.30 0.58 -9.17
N TYR A 21 0.54 1.21 -8.34
CA TYR A 21 0.92 0.71 -7.01
C TYR A 21 -0.29 0.53 -6.10
N GLY A 22 -1.16 1.54 -5.96
CA GLY A 22 -2.35 1.46 -5.11
C GLY A 22 -3.29 0.33 -5.51
N LYS A 23 -3.56 0.19 -6.82
CA LYS A 23 -4.38 -0.90 -7.37
C LYS A 23 -3.73 -2.27 -7.14
N ALA A 24 -2.45 -2.41 -7.45
CA ALA A 24 -1.71 -3.67 -7.27
C ALA A 24 -1.67 -4.09 -5.80
N LEU A 25 -1.50 -3.15 -4.87
CA LEU A 25 -1.47 -3.43 -3.44
C LEU A 25 -2.83 -3.91 -2.92
N VAL A 26 -3.95 -3.37 -3.43
CA VAL A 26 -5.30 -3.87 -3.12
C VAL A 26 -5.47 -5.30 -3.59
N GLU A 27 -5.08 -5.61 -4.83
CA GLU A 27 -5.16 -6.99 -5.35
C GLU A 27 -4.29 -7.94 -4.52
N LEU A 28 -3.06 -7.54 -4.19
CA LEU A 28 -2.18 -8.32 -3.30
C LEU A 28 -2.83 -8.55 -1.93
N GLY A 29 -3.46 -7.54 -1.36
CA GLY A 29 -4.16 -7.64 -0.08
C GLY A 29 -5.36 -8.59 -0.08
N ARG A 30 -6.01 -8.82 -1.22
CA ARG A 30 -7.10 -9.80 -1.35
C ARG A 30 -6.59 -11.23 -1.24
N GLU A 31 -5.41 -11.49 -1.79
CA GLU A 31 -4.79 -12.82 -1.79
C GLU A 31 -4.00 -13.09 -0.50
N HIS A 32 -3.47 -12.04 0.13
CA HIS A 32 -2.57 -12.12 1.29
C HIS A 32 -3.14 -11.39 2.51
N PRO A 33 -3.75 -12.11 3.49
CA PRO A 33 -4.29 -11.50 4.70
C PRO A 33 -3.23 -10.83 5.59
N GLU A 34 -1.98 -11.28 5.52
CA GLU A 34 -0.84 -10.76 6.28
C GLU A 34 -0.31 -9.40 5.79
N VAL A 35 -0.72 -8.97 4.59
CA VAL A 35 -0.34 -7.68 4.03
C VAL A 35 -1.04 -6.54 4.77
N VAL A 36 -0.26 -5.56 5.20
CA VAL A 36 -0.73 -4.34 5.85
C VAL A 36 -0.12 -3.11 5.20
N ALA A 37 -0.85 -2.00 5.20
CA ALA A 37 -0.42 -0.75 4.60
C ALA A 37 -0.20 0.30 5.69
N LEU A 38 0.90 1.04 5.59
CA LEU A 38 1.21 2.11 6.52
C LEU A 38 1.57 3.40 5.77
N THR A 39 1.19 4.54 6.34
CA THR A 39 1.54 5.86 5.76
C THR A 39 1.86 6.91 6.81
N ALA A 40 2.57 7.95 6.38
CA ALA A 40 2.85 9.15 7.16
C ALA A 40 2.09 10.37 6.58
N ASP A 41 0.76 10.35 6.64
CA ASP A 41 -0.14 11.39 6.11
C ASP A 41 -0.07 11.66 4.59
N LEU A 42 0.46 10.71 3.81
CA LEU A 42 0.62 10.82 2.37
C LEU A 42 -0.31 9.90 1.56
N ALA A 43 -1.36 9.36 2.22
CA ALA A 43 -2.24 8.34 1.65
C ALA A 43 -2.79 8.67 0.25
N LYS A 44 -3.11 9.95 0.02
CA LYS A 44 -3.71 10.45 -1.23
C LYS A 44 -2.68 10.60 -2.36
N SER A 45 -1.46 11.05 -2.04
CA SER A 45 -0.43 11.30 -3.05
C SER A 45 0.22 10.00 -3.51
N THR A 46 0.51 9.09 -2.57
CA THR A 46 1.12 7.78 -2.87
C THR A 46 0.11 6.76 -3.37
N LYS A 47 -1.19 7.07 -3.27
CA LYS A 47 -2.32 6.19 -3.63
C LYS A 47 -2.43 4.93 -2.77
N ILE A 48 -1.60 4.77 -1.73
CA ILE A 48 -1.74 3.70 -0.74
C ILE A 48 -3.10 3.77 -0.01
N GLY A 49 -3.74 4.95 0.01
CA GLY A 49 -5.09 5.12 0.55
C GLY A 49 -6.19 4.34 -0.18
N ASP A 50 -5.93 3.81 -1.38
CA ASP A 50 -6.87 2.86 -2.00
C ASP A 50 -6.96 1.55 -1.20
N PHE A 51 -5.87 1.14 -0.54
CA PHE A 51 -5.88 -0.01 0.37
C PHE A 51 -6.74 0.24 1.61
N MET A 52 -6.74 1.46 2.16
CA MET A 52 -7.59 1.85 3.29
C MET A 52 -9.08 1.67 2.98
N LYS A 53 -9.50 1.96 1.74
CA LYS A 53 -10.92 1.86 1.34
C LYS A 53 -11.40 0.41 1.34
N GLU A 54 -10.54 -0.52 0.94
CA GLU A 54 -10.85 -1.95 0.88
C GLU A 54 -10.63 -2.65 2.22
N PHE A 55 -9.55 -2.29 2.94
CA PHE A 55 -9.10 -2.97 4.16
C PHE A 55 -8.78 -1.96 5.28
N PRO A 56 -9.79 -1.26 5.83
CA PRO A 56 -9.57 -0.23 6.84
C PRO A 56 -8.87 -0.76 8.11
N GLU A 57 -9.16 -2.00 8.51
CA GLU A 57 -8.56 -2.66 9.68
C GLU A 57 -7.07 -3.04 9.48
N ARG A 58 -6.55 -2.96 8.24
CA ARG A 58 -5.16 -3.29 7.88
C ARG A 58 -4.37 -2.08 7.39
N PHE A 59 -4.90 -0.88 7.62
CA PHE A 59 -4.30 0.38 7.21
C PHE A 59 -3.95 1.24 8.43
N PHE A 60 -2.71 1.71 8.50
CA PHE A 60 -2.19 2.47 9.65
C PHE A 60 -1.60 3.80 9.21
N ASN A 61 -2.14 4.93 9.71
CA ASN A 61 -1.55 6.25 9.50
C ASN A 61 -0.87 6.71 10.79
N VAL A 62 0.43 7.00 10.73
CA VAL A 62 1.22 7.45 11.89
C VAL A 62 1.35 8.98 11.98
N GLY A 63 0.65 9.74 11.12
CA GLY A 63 0.81 11.19 11.00
C GLY A 63 2.15 11.56 10.33
N ILE A 64 2.70 12.73 10.65
CA ILE A 64 3.94 13.24 10.03
C ILE A 64 5.17 12.69 10.79
N ALA A 65 5.27 11.36 10.91
CA ALA A 65 6.27 10.67 11.72
C ALA A 65 6.91 9.51 10.96
N GLU A 66 7.67 9.80 9.91
CA GLU A 66 8.26 8.83 8.99
C GLU A 66 9.27 7.89 9.67
N GLN A 67 10.01 8.37 10.66
CA GLN A 67 10.91 7.51 11.44
C GLN A 67 10.11 6.46 12.24
N ASN A 68 8.98 6.88 12.83
CA ASN A 68 8.10 5.98 13.55
C ASN A 68 7.39 5.01 12.60
N LEU A 69 7.02 5.47 11.40
CA LEU A 69 6.44 4.64 10.34
C LEU A 69 7.32 3.41 10.09
N LEU A 70 8.62 3.62 9.86
CA LEU A 70 9.56 2.53 9.61
C LEU A 70 9.80 1.67 10.85
N GLY A 71 9.85 2.26 12.05
CA GLY A 71 9.99 1.50 13.30
C GLY A 71 8.80 0.57 13.57
N VAL A 72 7.58 1.08 13.38
CA VAL A 72 6.33 0.30 13.50
C VAL A 72 6.28 -0.79 12.43
N ALA A 73 6.60 -0.45 11.17
CA ALA A 73 6.67 -1.44 10.09
C ALA A 73 7.68 -2.56 10.40
N ALA A 74 8.87 -2.22 10.92
CA ALA A 74 9.86 -3.23 11.31
C ALA A 74 9.33 -4.18 12.41
N GLY A 75 8.61 -3.65 13.40
CA GLY A 75 7.96 -4.47 14.44
C GLY A 75 6.86 -5.37 13.88
N MET A 76 6.04 -4.86 12.96
CA MET A 76 5.01 -5.64 12.26
C MET A 76 5.62 -6.76 11.42
N ALA A 77 6.66 -6.47 10.65
CA ALA A 77 7.41 -7.45 9.88
C ALA A 77 7.98 -8.55 10.77
N LYS A 78 8.57 -8.17 11.91
CA LYS A 78 9.08 -9.13 12.90
C LYS A 78 7.98 -10.03 13.49
N SER A 79 6.74 -9.54 13.51
CA SER A 79 5.56 -10.26 14.04
C SER A 79 4.85 -11.12 12.99
N GLY A 80 5.40 -11.24 11.78
CA GLY A 80 4.87 -12.09 10.71
C GLY A 80 3.91 -11.40 9.75
N LEU A 81 3.75 -10.08 9.84
CA LEU A 81 3.01 -9.29 8.85
C LEU A 81 3.93 -8.89 7.68
N VAL A 82 3.32 -8.47 6.57
CA VAL A 82 4.04 -7.94 5.40
C VAL A 82 3.68 -6.46 5.21
N PRO A 83 4.43 -5.54 5.83
CA PRO A 83 4.11 -4.12 5.82
C PRO A 83 4.60 -3.43 4.55
N PHE A 84 3.70 -2.69 3.89
CA PHE A 84 4.02 -1.72 2.86
C PHE A 84 3.93 -0.31 3.47
N ALA A 85 5.07 0.32 3.69
CA ALA A 85 5.15 1.69 4.20
C ALA A 85 5.33 2.68 3.04
N SER A 86 4.43 3.67 2.91
CA SER A 86 4.47 4.66 1.84
C SER A 86 4.10 6.08 2.24
#